data_AF-A0A6N4T362-F1
#
_entry.id   AF-A0A6N4T362-F1
#
_cell.length_a   1.000
_cell.length_b   1.000
_cell.length_c   1.000
_cell.angle_alpha   90.00
_cell.angle_beta   90.00
_cell.angle_gamma   90.00
#
_symmetry.space_group_name_H-M   'P 1'
#
loop_
_entity.id
_entity.type
_entity.pdbx_description
1 polymer ?
#
loop_
_entity_poly.entity_id
_entity_poly.type
_entity_poly.pdbx_seq_one_letter_code
_entity_poly.pdbx_strand_id
1 'polypeptide(L)'
;MANDYPGMVKARWIAGLLALLSAILWLNHATLSTIQMPAPLPVHTVLETITIVIFTSVFIVCWNAFGGARKKSSVILAVAFLCTAILGFMHAISFQGMPGFPDAEDMHKSLLFWLLSRSFIATTLLGLTLAPEDSEVSPAQAYFVLIAGLIATAGWMMMVFALPHLLPLTYIQGEGQTSFKIACEAGLIAINLFTAYQLNKRGKAISGSAGPGKQAERLQIERAPLFLAAILLAVSEVYFAIYADGNDVFVAIGHVFQLMAAIAIYRGMVSVNIHTPYASLAETSQNLARSAEELSIERERLSRMIDTAIDGIITINESQSIILVNPAAAATFGYEVDDLMGASLDLVLPERHRKVHGKHVQQFGETGETRRKMGGTLMIFMSPASNPMVKNFPSRLQFPAR
;
A
#
# COMPACT_ATOMS: atom_id res chain seq x y z
N MET A 1 6.42 -29.86 -5.97
CA MET A 1 6.22 -28.94 -4.83
C MET A 1 6.03 -27.55 -5.41
N ALA A 2 4.83 -26.98 -5.29
CA ALA A 2 4.59 -25.61 -5.77
C ALA A 2 5.48 -24.64 -4.98
N ASN A 3 6.19 -23.73 -5.65
CA ASN A 3 7.04 -22.73 -5.02
C ASN A 3 6.18 -21.83 -4.13
N ASP A 4 6.10 -22.13 -2.83
CA ASP A 4 5.54 -21.23 -1.84
C ASP A 4 6.49 -20.04 -1.64
N TYR A 5 5.96 -18.82 -1.48
CA TYR A 5 6.80 -17.64 -1.24
C TYR A 5 7.46 -17.72 0.16
N PRO A 6 8.67 -17.16 0.35
CA PRO A 6 9.49 -17.37 1.56
C PRO A 6 8.80 -17.02 2.88
N GLY A 7 7.95 -15.98 2.88
CA GLY A 7 7.20 -15.55 4.05
C GLY A 7 6.19 -16.59 4.57
N MET A 8 5.49 -17.29 3.67
CA MET A 8 4.54 -18.33 4.07
C MET A 8 5.24 -19.57 4.62
N VAL A 9 6.38 -19.94 4.04
CA VAL A 9 7.20 -21.05 4.56
C VAL A 9 7.65 -20.75 5.99
N LYS A 10 8.17 -19.55 6.25
CA LYS A 10 8.56 -19.11 7.60
C LYS A 10 7.36 -19.11 8.55
N ALA A 11 6.21 -18.60 8.13
CA ALA A 11 5.01 -18.58 8.96
C ALA A 11 4.53 -19.99 9.34
N ARG A 12 4.58 -20.96 8.42
CA ARG A 12 4.25 -22.37 8.70
C ARG A 12 5.25 -23.00 9.69
N TRP A 13 6.54 -22.72 9.56
CA TRP A 13 7.54 -23.19 10.52
C TRP A 13 7.30 -22.62 11.92
N ILE A 14 7.02 -21.32 12.02
CA ILE A 14 6.68 -20.69 13.30
C ILE A 14 5.39 -21.30 13.87
N ALA A 15 4.35 -21.47 13.06
CA ALA A 15 3.12 -22.12 13.49
C ALA A 15 3.35 -23.56 13.97
N GLY A 16 4.22 -24.32 13.29
CA GLY A 16 4.61 -25.66 13.71
C GLY A 16 5.37 -25.68 15.04
N LEU A 17 6.31 -24.76 15.25
CA LEU A 17 7.01 -24.59 16.52
C LEU A 17 6.03 -24.24 17.65
N LEU A 18 5.07 -23.35 17.39
CA LEU A 18 4.07 -22.95 18.37
C LEU A 18 3.06 -24.05 18.65
N ALA A 19 2.70 -24.86 17.64
CA ALA A 19 1.89 -26.06 17.84
C ALA A 19 2.61 -27.09 18.69
N LEU A 20 3.93 -27.29 18.48
CA LEU A 20 4.75 -28.13 19.34
C LEU A 20 4.81 -27.59 20.77
N LEU A 21 5.05 -26.29 20.95
CA LEU A 21 5.02 -25.64 22.26
C LEU A 21 3.66 -25.84 22.94
N SER A 22 2.57 -25.61 22.22
CA SER A 22 1.22 -25.80 22.75
C SER A 22 0.93 -27.26 23.08
N ALA A 23 1.46 -28.22 22.32
CA ALA A 23 1.36 -29.64 22.64
C ALA A 23 2.14 -30.00 23.91
N ILE A 24 3.34 -29.44 24.10
CA ILE A 24 4.14 -29.61 25.32
C ILE A 24 3.39 -29.04 26.54
N LEU A 25 2.84 -27.83 26.42
CA LEU A 25 2.02 -27.22 27.47
C LEU A 25 0.78 -28.08 27.78
N TRP A 26 0.10 -28.58 26.75
CA TRP A 26 -1.05 -29.48 26.90
C TRP A 26 -0.70 -30.79 27.60
N LEU A 27 0.43 -31.42 27.27
CA LEU A 27 0.89 -32.63 27.94
C LEU A 27 1.15 -32.42 29.44
N ASN A 28 1.45 -31.18 29.84
CA ASN A 28 1.68 -30.80 31.22
C ASN A 28 0.48 -30.07 31.86
N HIS A 29 -0.71 -30.12 31.26
CA HIS A 29 -1.87 -29.34 31.72
C HIS A 29 -2.22 -29.60 33.18
N ALA A 30 -2.16 -30.86 33.65
CA ALA A 30 -2.48 -31.22 35.03
C ALA A 30 -1.51 -30.60 36.05
N THR A 31 -0.24 -30.42 35.69
CA THR A 31 0.73 -29.72 36.52
C THR A 31 0.50 -28.22 36.45
N LEU A 32 0.27 -27.68 35.25
CA LEU A 32 0.05 -26.25 35.04
C LEU A 32 -1.20 -25.74 35.75
N SER A 33 -2.29 -26.52 35.77
CA SER A 33 -3.53 -26.15 36.46
C SER A 33 -3.39 -25.99 37.98
N THR A 34 -2.30 -26.51 38.57
CA THR A 34 -2.00 -26.30 40.00
C THR A 34 -1.30 -24.98 40.28
N ILE A 35 -0.81 -24.30 39.23
CA ILE A 35 -0.07 -23.04 39.36
C ILE A 35 -1.08 -21.89 39.39
N GLN A 36 -1.20 -21.27 40.55
CA GLN A 36 -2.02 -20.08 40.77
C GLN A 36 -1.15 -18.82 40.72
N MET A 37 -1.62 -17.79 40.02
CA MET A 37 -0.92 -16.51 39.93
C MET A 37 -1.14 -15.68 41.20
N PRO A 38 -0.07 -15.23 41.90
CA PRO A 38 -0.22 -14.45 43.13
C PRO A 38 -0.88 -13.06 42.93
N ALA A 39 -0.68 -12.47 41.75
CA ALA A 39 -1.22 -11.17 41.38
C ALA A 39 -1.67 -11.19 39.90
N PRO A 40 -2.83 -11.81 39.58
CA PRO A 40 -3.28 -11.99 38.21
C PRO A 40 -3.81 -10.69 37.59
N LEU A 41 -4.47 -9.84 38.40
CA LEU A 41 -5.08 -8.59 37.92
C LEU A 41 -4.05 -7.62 37.29
N PRO A 42 -2.89 -7.31 37.90
CA PRO A 42 -1.89 -6.45 37.26
C PRO A 42 -1.34 -7.04 35.94
N VAL A 43 -1.11 -8.36 35.90
CA VAL A 43 -0.59 -9.04 34.69
C VAL A 43 -1.62 -8.99 33.56
N HIS A 44 -2.87 -9.33 33.86
CA HIS A 44 -4.01 -9.19 32.95
C HIS A 44 -4.11 -7.76 32.41
N THR A 45 -4.13 -6.76 33.31
CA THR A 45 -4.29 -5.35 32.95
C THR A 45 -3.18 -4.87 32.01
N VAL A 46 -1.92 -5.24 32.27
CA VAL A 46 -0.79 -4.87 31.42
C VAL A 46 -0.91 -5.52 30.03
N LEU A 47 -1.19 -6.83 29.96
CA LEU A 47 -1.30 -7.55 28.69
C LEU A 47 -2.47 -7.04 27.84
N GLU A 48 -3.61 -6.76 28.48
CA GLU A 48 -4.79 -6.25 27.80
C GLU A 48 -4.56 -4.80 27.33
N THR A 49 -3.91 -3.96 28.15
CA THR A 49 -3.55 -2.58 27.76
C THR A 49 -2.64 -2.56 26.53
N ILE A 50 -1.60 -3.40 26.50
CA ILE A 50 -0.70 -3.51 25.34
C ILE A 50 -1.50 -3.95 24.10
N THR A 51 -2.40 -4.91 24.25
CA THR A 51 -3.22 -5.40 23.14
C THR A 51 -4.16 -4.32 22.60
N ILE A 52 -4.82 -3.55 23.48
CA ILE A 52 -5.68 -2.42 23.11
C ILE A 52 -4.88 -1.35 22.34
N VAL A 53 -3.67 -1.02 22.80
CA VAL A 53 -2.78 -0.07 22.13
C VAL A 53 -2.40 -0.57 20.73
N ILE A 54 -2.10 -1.85 20.58
CA ILE A 54 -1.80 -2.46 19.28
C ILE A 54 -3.03 -2.38 18.35
N PHE A 55 -4.23 -2.76 18.81
CA PHE A 55 -5.43 -2.70 17.97
C PHE A 55 -5.81 -1.26 17.60
N THR A 56 -5.63 -0.31 18.51
CA THR A 56 -5.82 1.12 18.22
C THR A 56 -4.81 1.60 17.16
N SER A 57 -3.55 1.14 17.27
CA SER A 57 -2.52 1.45 16.28
C SER A 57 -2.84 0.86 14.90
N VAL A 58 -3.39 -0.35 14.85
CA VAL A 58 -3.88 -0.96 13.60
C VAL A 58 -4.98 -0.12 12.96
N PHE A 59 -5.96 0.35 13.74
CA PHE A 59 -6.97 1.29 13.25
C PHE A 59 -6.33 2.55 12.66
N ILE A 60 -5.42 3.20 13.39
CA ILE A 60 -4.74 4.43 12.94
C ILE A 60 -4.02 4.21 11.61
N VAL A 61 -3.26 3.12 11.50
CA VAL A 61 -2.51 2.77 10.28
C VAL A 61 -3.48 2.53 9.12
N CYS A 62 -4.46 1.63 9.27
CA CYS A 62 -5.38 1.29 8.19
C CYS A 62 -6.26 2.48 7.76
N TRP A 63 -6.65 3.34 8.70
CA TRP A 63 -7.50 4.51 8.43
C TRP A 63 -6.77 5.64 7.70
N ASN A 64 -5.47 5.82 7.95
CA ASN A 64 -4.67 6.91 7.39
C ASN A 64 -3.79 6.50 6.19
N ALA A 65 -3.69 5.21 5.89
CA ALA A 65 -2.80 4.72 4.83
C ALA A 65 -3.18 5.12 3.39
N PHE A 66 -4.36 5.69 3.16
CA PHE A 66 -4.89 5.93 1.81
C PHE A 66 -5.18 7.39 1.55
N GLY A 67 -4.72 7.87 0.39
CA GLY A 67 -5.04 9.19 -0.18
C GLY A 67 -6.47 9.26 -0.75
N GLY A 68 -6.61 9.59 -2.04
CA GLY A 68 -7.91 9.91 -2.67
C GLY A 68 -8.95 8.77 -2.76
N ALA A 69 -8.53 7.50 -2.69
CA ALA A 69 -9.42 6.33 -2.76
C ALA A 69 -9.05 5.28 -1.71
N ARG A 70 -10.03 4.82 -0.93
CA ARG A 70 -9.84 3.84 0.16
C ARG A 70 -10.27 2.46 -0.31
N LYS A 71 -9.50 1.42 0.00
CA LYS A 71 -9.93 0.04 -0.24
C LYS A 71 -10.96 -0.40 0.80
N LYS A 72 -12.00 -1.12 0.36
CA LYS A 72 -13.10 -1.61 1.21
C LYS A 72 -12.57 -2.50 2.34
N SER A 73 -11.63 -3.40 2.01
CA SER A 73 -11.03 -4.32 2.98
C SER A 73 -10.36 -3.57 4.14
N SER A 74 -9.60 -2.51 3.83
CA SER A 74 -8.91 -1.70 4.83
C SER A 74 -9.88 -0.94 5.73
N VAL A 75 -10.94 -0.36 5.16
CA VAL A 75 -11.96 0.35 5.95
C VAL A 75 -12.66 -0.60 6.92
N ILE A 76 -13.10 -1.77 6.45
CA ILE A 76 -13.75 -2.78 7.30
C ILE A 76 -12.79 -3.19 8.43
N LEU A 77 -11.53 -3.44 8.10
CA LEU A 77 -10.53 -3.89 9.06
C LEU A 77 -10.19 -2.81 10.10
N ALA A 78 -10.03 -1.56 9.67
CA ALA A 78 -9.81 -0.43 10.56
C ALA A 78 -10.95 -0.31 11.57
N VAL A 79 -12.20 -0.28 11.08
CA VAL A 79 -13.39 -0.14 11.94
C VAL A 79 -13.51 -1.33 12.89
N ALA A 80 -13.31 -2.56 12.40
CA ALA A 80 -13.36 -3.75 13.25
C ALA A 80 -12.33 -3.72 14.39
N PHE A 81 -11.09 -3.30 14.12
CA PHE A 81 -10.06 -3.18 15.17
C PHE A 81 -10.33 -2.04 16.15
N LEU A 82 -10.95 -0.94 15.72
CA LEU A 82 -11.41 0.10 16.63
C LEU A 82 -12.51 -0.42 17.56
N CYS A 83 -13.53 -1.08 17.01
CA CYS A 83 -14.60 -1.71 17.78
C CYS A 83 -14.04 -2.73 18.78
N THR A 84 -13.11 -3.57 18.32
CA THR A 84 -12.39 -4.56 19.14
C THR A 84 -11.61 -3.89 20.28
N ALA A 85 -10.89 -2.79 20.01
CA ALA A 85 -10.13 -2.06 21.02
C ALA A 85 -11.03 -1.44 22.09
N ILE A 86 -12.19 -0.88 21.69
CA ILE A 86 -13.18 -0.33 22.62
C ILE A 86 -13.77 -1.44 23.51
N LEU A 87 -14.15 -2.57 22.91
CA LEU A 87 -14.67 -3.71 23.66
C LEU A 87 -13.60 -4.33 24.59
N GLY A 88 -12.35 -4.41 24.14
CA GLY A 88 -11.20 -4.84 24.96
C GLY A 88 -10.95 -3.91 26.14
N PHE A 89 -11.06 -2.59 25.92
CA PHE A 89 -10.99 -1.62 27.00
C PHE A 89 -12.13 -1.81 28.02
N MET A 90 -13.36 -2.02 27.54
CA MET A 90 -14.51 -2.32 28.42
C MET A 90 -14.31 -3.62 29.19
N HIS A 91 -13.79 -4.67 28.55
CA HIS A 91 -13.40 -5.91 29.21
C HIS A 91 -12.38 -5.66 30.34
N ALA A 92 -11.32 -4.88 30.05
CA ALA A 92 -10.26 -4.60 31.00
C ALA A 92 -10.75 -3.87 32.26
N ILE A 93 -11.55 -2.80 32.10
CA ILE A 93 -12.02 -2.00 33.24
C ILE A 93 -13.15 -2.66 34.02
N SER A 94 -13.89 -3.58 33.40
CA SER A 94 -14.94 -4.36 34.07
C SER A 94 -14.43 -5.69 34.64
N PHE A 95 -13.14 -5.98 34.50
CA PHE A 95 -12.56 -7.21 35.02
C PHE A 95 -12.67 -7.30 36.54
N GLN A 96 -12.94 -8.50 37.05
CA GLN A 96 -13.22 -8.70 38.47
C GLN A 96 -12.09 -8.17 39.36
N GLY A 97 -12.45 -7.32 40.34
CA GLY A 97 -11.50 -6.73 41.28
C GLY A 97 -10.84 -5.42 40.80
N MET A 98 -11.26 -4.86 39.66
CA MET A 98 -10.75 -3.58 39.17
C MET A 98 -11.13 -2.42 40.12
N PRO A 99 -10.16 -1.66 40.66
CA PRO A 99 -10.44 -0.58 41.59
C PRO A 99 -11.21 0.57 40.93
N GLY A 100 -12.27 1.05 41.59
CA GLY A 100 -12.98 2.27 41.20
C GLY A 100 -14.00 2.12 40.07
N PHE A 101 -14.23 0.91 39.54
CA PHE A 101 -15.28 0.64 38.56
C PHE A 101 -16.47 -0.06 39.23
N PRO A 102 -17.66 0.58 39.33
CA PRO A 102 -18.80 0.06 40.11
C PRO A 102 -19.35 -1.30 39.66
N ASP A 103 -19.07 -1.71 38.42
CA ASP A 103 -19.60 -2.95 37.82
C ASP A 103 -18.56 -4.09 37.76
N ALA A 104 -17.40 -3.94 38.40
CA ALA A 104 -16.29 -4.92 38.38
C ALA A 104 -16.34 -5.95 39.52
N GLU A 105 -17.55 -6.33 39.97
CA GLU A 105 -17.75 -7.29 41.08
C GLU A 105 -17.75 -8.75 40.59
N ASP A 106 -18.28 -9.00 39.39
CA ASP A 106 -18.36 -10.31 38.75
C ASP A 106 -17.59 -10.37 37.43
N MET A 107 -17.25 -11.59 37.01
CA MET A 107 -16.54 -11.83 35.75
C MET A 107 -17.48 -11.94 34.55
N HIS A 108 -18.81 -11.97 34.77
CA HIS A 108 -19.79 -12.24 33.71
C HIS A 108 -19.82 -11.12 32.66
N LYS A 109 -19.97 -9.86 33.08
CA LYS A 109 -19.99 -8.69 32.17
C LYS A 109 -18.67 -8.55 31.42
N SER A 110 -17.55 -8.69 32.14
CA SER A 110 -16.22 -8.62 31.55
C SER A 110 -16.02 -9.68 30.47
N LEU A 111 -16.47 -10.92 30.70
CA LEU A 111 -16.36 -12.00 29.71
C LEU A 111 -17.31 -11.83 28.52
N LEU A 112 -18.46 -11.18 28.69
CA LEU A 112 -19.32 -10.81 27.55
C LEU A 112 -18.60 -9.82 26.62
N PHE A 113 -17.97 -8.77 27.17
CA PHE A 113 -17.15 -7.85 26.38
C PHE A 113 -16.00 -8.57 25.67
N TRP A 114 -15.36 -9.51 26.36
CA TRP A 114 -14.30 -10.33 25.79
C TRP A 114 -14.78 -11.18 24.61
N LEU A 115 -15.87 -11.95 24.78
CA LEU A 115 -16.46 -12.77 23.71
C LEU A 115 -16.88 -11.94 22.50
N LEU A 116 -17.46 -10.75 22.73
CA LEU A 116 -17.84 -9.82 21.67
C LEU A 116 -16.61 -9.33 20.90
N SER A 117 -15.58 -8.86 21.61
CA SER A 117 -14.33 -8.41 21.02
C SER A 117 -13.71 -9.48 20.12
N ARG A 118 -13.65 -10.73 20.58
CA ARG A 118 -13.11 -11.86 19.78
C ARG A 118 -13.96 -12.24 18.60
N SER A 119 -15.28 -12.19 18.75
CA SER A 119 -16.21 -12.44 17.66
C SER A 119 -16.02 -11.43 16.54
N PHE A 120 -15.80 -10.14 16.85
CA PHE A 120 -15.50 -9.12 15.85
C PHE A 120 -14.20 -9.41 15.09
N ILE A 121 -13.10 -9.74 15.78
CA ILE A 121 -11.82 -10.08 15.11
C ILE A 121 -12.00 -11.31 14.22
N ALA A 122 -12.51 -12.41 14.78
CA ALA A 122 -12.58 -13.70 14.09
C ALA A 122 -13.48 -13.64 12.85
N THR A 123 -14.65 -13.01 12.96
CA THR A 123 -15.57 -12.83 11.82
C THR A 123 -15.03 -11.87 10.78
N THR A 124 -14.33 -10.81 11.18
CA THR A 124 -13.69 -9.87 10.24
C THR A 124 -12.59 -10.55 9.43
N LEU A 125 -11.68 -11.26 10.10
CA LEU A 125 -10.60 -11.99 9.43
C LEU A 125 -11.17 -13.05 8.49
N LEU A 126 -12.20 -13.81 8.91
CA LEU A 126 -12.88 -14.76 8.04
C LEU A 126 -13.52 -14.05 6.84
N GLY A 127 -14.26 -12.96 7.05
CA GLY A 127 -14.91 -12.20 5.99
C GLY A 127 -13.93 -11.70 4.92
N LEU A 128 -12.75 -11.22 5.32
CA LEU A 128 -11.67 -10.85 4.41
C LEU A 128 -11.17 -12.02 3.56
N THR A 129 -11.16 -13.23 4.10
CA THR A 129 -10.81 -14.41 3.30
C THR A 129 -11.93 -14.84 2.36
N LEU A 130 -13.19 -14.56 2.67
CA LEU A 130 -14.33 -14.97 1.85
C LEU A 130 -14.63 -14.00 0.71
N ALA A 131 -14.37 -12.70 0.87
CA ALA A 131 -14.57 -11.66 -0.13
C ALA A 131 -13.24 -11.25 -0.80
N PRO A 132 -12.80 -11.92 -1.89
CA PRO A 132 -11.49 -11.68 -2.51
C PRO A 132 -11.39 -10.37 -3.30
N GLU A 133 -12.51 -9.77 -3.67
CA GLU A 133 -12.56 -8.56 -4.48
C GLU A 133 -12.52 -7.32 -3.58
N ASP A 134 -11.51 -6.49 -3.78
CA ASP A 134 -11.28 -5.30 -2.98
C ASP A 134 -11.59 -4.05 -3.80
N SER A 135 -12.86 -3.64 -3.74
CA SER A 135 -13.35 -2.44 -4.40
C SER A 135 -12.92 -1.18 -3.64
N GLU A 136 -12.86 -0.07 -4.36
CA GLU A 136 -12.69 1.25 -3.73
C GLU A 136 -14.01 1.74 -3.14
N VAL A 137 -13.90 2.45 -2.01
CA VAL A 137 -15.03 3.07 -1.32
C VAL A 137 -14.79 4.56 -1.21
N SER A 138 -15.87 5.33 -1.36
CA SER A 138 -15.83 6.77 -1.20
C SER A 138 -15.61 7.16 0.27
N PRO A 139 -15.10 8.37 0.56
CA PRO A 139 -14.97 8.84 1.93
C PRO A 139 -16.29 8.79 2.72
N ALA A 140 -17.41 9.14 2.08
CA ALA A 140 -18.73 9.10 2.71
C ALA A 140 -19.13 7.66 3.12
N GLN A 141 -18.88 6.67 2.26
CA GLN A 141 -19.11 5.26 2.59
C GLN A 141 -18.20 4.79 3.73
N ALA A 142 -16.94 5.24 3.75
CA ALA A 142 -16.02 4.87 4.82
C ALA A 142 -16.47 5.43 6.19
N TYR A 143 -16.89 6.69 6.26
CA TYR A 143 -17.45 7.28 7.47
C TYR A 143 -18.78 6.62 7.88
N PHE A 144 -19.62 6.24 6.91
CA PHE A 144 -20.84 5.49 7.21
C PHE A 144 -20.52 4.15 7.90
N VAL A 145 -19.57 3.37 7.38
CA VAL A 145 -19.14 2.10 8.01
C VAL A 145 -18.57 2.33 9.40
N LEU A 146 -17.76 3.38 9.60
CA LEU A 146 -17.23 3.75 10.91
C LEU A 146 -18.33 4.09 11.92
N ILE A 147 -19.24 4.97 11.55
CA ILE A 147 -20.36 5.39 12.42
C ILE A 147 -21.25 4.19 12.73
N ALA A 148 -21.59 3.37 11.73
CA ALA A 148 -22.37 2.16 11.94
C ALA A 148 -21.67 1.17 12.91
N GLY A 149 -20.36 0.98 12.77
CA GLY A 149 -19.56 0.15 13.68
C GLY A 149 -19.54 0.69 15.11
N LEU A 150 -19.39 2.00 15.28
CA LEU A 150 -19.43 2.65 16.60
C LEU A 150 -20.81 2.56 17.25
N ILE A 151 -21.89 2.81 16.49
CA ILE A 151 -23.27 2.65 16.97
C ILE A 151 -23.53 1.20 17.39
N ALA A 152 -23.12 0.21 16.58
CA ALA A 152 -23.26 -1.19 16.93
C ALA A 152 -22.48 -1.55 18.21
N THR A 153 -21.25 -1.03 18.36
CA THR A 153 -20.42 -1.25 19.55
C THR A 153 -21.06 -0.63 20.80
N ALA A 154 -21.57 0.60 20.68
CA ALA A 154 -22.29 1.27 21.76
C ALA A 154 -23.59 0.53 22.12
N GLY A 155 -24.30 0.00 21.13
CA GLY A 155 -25.49 -0.84 21.35
C GLY A 155 -25.17 -2.12 22.13
N TRP A 156 -24.08 -2.81 21.78
CA TRP A 156 -23.60 -3.96 22.55
C TRP A 156 -23.20 -3.58 23.98
N MET A 157 -22.48 -2.47 24.17
CA MET A 157 -22.12 -1.97 25.50
C MET A 157 -23.36 -1.66 26.34
N MET A 158 -24.34 -0.97 25.75
CA MET A 158 -25.59 -0.66 26.41
C MET A 158 -26.34 -1.94 26.79
N MET A 159 -26.36 -2.95 25.93
CA MET A 159 -27.01 -4.23 26.23
C MET A 159 -26.33 -4.97 27.38
N VAL A 160 -24.99 -5.00 27.42
CA VAL A 160 -24.23 -5.65 28.50
C VAL A 160 -24.45 -4.95 29.85
N PHE A 161 -24.47 -3.61 29.88
CA PHE A 161 -24.67 -2.88 31.14
C PHE A 161 -26.14 -2.80 31.58
N ALA A 162 -27.06 -2.49 30.67
CA ALA A 162 -28.46 -2.24 31.00
C ALA A 162 -29.29 -3.52 31.09
N LEU A 163 -28.97 -4.53 30.28
CA LEU A 163 -29.77 -5.75 30.13
C LEU A 163 -28.92 -7.05 30.22
N PRO A 164 -28.01 -7.20 31.22
CA PRO A 164 -27.14 -8.37 31.31
C PRO A 164 -27.93 -9.68 31.49
N HIS A 165 -29.09 -9.63 32.14
CA HIS A 165 -29.96 -10.78 32.41
C HIS A 165 -30.61 -11.39 31.14
N LEU A 166 -30.66 -10.64 30.03
CA LEU A 166 -31.11 -11.17 28.74
C LEU A 166 -30.01 -11.98 28.04
N LEU A 167 -28.76 -11.81 28.46
CA LEU A 167 -27.63 -12.50 27.88
C LEU A 167 -27.36 -13.81 28.64
N PRO A 168 -26.95 -14.89 27.95
CA PRO A 168 -26.62 -16.13 28.63
C PRO A 168 -25.43 -15.92 29.57
N LEU A 169 -25.52 -16.47 30.78
CA LEU A 169 -24.45 -16.42 31.77
C LEU A 169 -23.18 -17.02 31.17
N THR A 170 -22.05 -16.34 31.37
CA THR A 170 -20.71 -16.77 30.89
C THR A 170 -19.86 -17.35 32.03
N TYR A 171 -20.17 -16.97 33.27
CA TYR A 171 -19.47 -17.40 34.46
C TYR A 171 -20.42 -17.41 35.65
N ILE A 172 -20.28 -18.42 36.51
CA ILE A 172 -21.02 -18.55 37.77
C ILE A 172 -19.99 -18.58 38.90
N GLN A 173 -20.13 -17.68 39.87
CA GLN A 173 -19.18 -17.55 40.97
C GLN A 173 -19.15 -18.83 41.81
N GLY A 174 -17.97 -19.42 41.98
CA GLY A 174 -17.77 -20.68 42.71
C GLY A 174 -17.98 -21.95 41.90
N GLU A 175 -18.71 -21.89 40.77
CA GLU A 175 -18.88 -23.03 39.85
C GLU A 175 -17.96 -22.96 38.63
N GLY A 176 -17.53 -21.76 38.24
CA GLY A 176 -16.61 -21.54 37.13
C GLY A 176 -17.33 -21.15 35.84
N GLN A 177 -16.75 -21.54 34.70
CA GLN A 177 -17.25 -21.17 33.37
C GLN A 177 -18.55 -21.91 33.01
N THR A 178 -19.44 -21.25 32.27
CA THR A 178 -20.66 -21.90 31.77
C THR A 178 -20.43 -22.67 30.47
N SER A 179 -21.30 -23.63 30.18
CA SER A 179 -21.30 -24.35 28.90
C SER A 179 -21.50 -23.43 27.70
N PHE A 180 -22.24 -22.33 27.87
CA PHE A 180 -22.43 -21.32 26.84
C PHE A 180 -21.10 -20.66 26.43
N LYS A 181 -20.31 -20.20 27.42
CA LYS A 181 -19.00 -19.60 27.15
C LYS A 181 -18.10 -20.56 26.38
N ILE A 182 -17.98 -21.79 26.87
CA ILE A 182 -17.12 -22.82 26.27
C ILE A 182 -17.56 -23.12 24.83
N ALA A 183 -18.88 -23.18 24.57
CA ALA A 183 -19.41 -23.38 23.22
C ALA A 183 -19.07 -22.21 22.28
N CYS A 184 -19.16 -20.96 22.75
CA CYS A 184 -18.71 -19.80 21.98
C CYS A 184 -17.22 -19.86 21.64
N GLU A 185 -16.38 -20.22 22.60
CA GLU A 185 -14.92 -20.37 22.39
C GLU A 185 -14.60 -21.48 21.39
N ALA A 186 -15.28 -22.63 21.48
CA ALA A 186 -15.17 -23.69 20.48
C ALA A 186 -15.55 -23.21 19.07
N GLY A 187 -16.58 -22.38 18.97
CA GLY A 187 -16.97 -21.70 17.71
C GLY A 187 -15.87 -20.77 17.20
N LEU A 188 -15.28 -19.94 18.06
CA LEU A 188 -14.18 -19.04 17.72
C LEU A 188 -12.93 -19.80 17.26
N ILE A 189 -12.58 -20.92 17.92
CA ILE A 189 -11.52 -21.83 17.49
C ILE A 189 -11.79 -22.30 16.06
N ALA A 190 -12.99 -22.80 15.79
CA ALA A 190 -13.37 -23.31 14.46
C ALA A 190 -13.28 -22.22 13.38
N ILE A 191 -13.78 -21.00 13.66
CA ILE A 191 -13.70 -19.86 12.74
C ILE A 191 -12.25 -19.50 12.43
N ASN A 192 -11.40 -19.42 13.45
CA ASN A 192 -9.99 -19.06 13.28
C ASN A 192 -9.19 -20.14 12.54
N LEU A 193 -9.42 -21.42 12.83
CA LEU A 193 -8.81 -22.53 12.10
C LEU A 193 -9.26 -22.56 10.63
N PHE A 194 -10.54 -22.32 10.37
CA PHE A 194 -11.06 -22.23 9.01
C PHE A 194 -10.48 -21.03 8.25
N THR A 195 -10.34 -19.88 8.91
CA THR A 195 -9.66 -18.69 8.37
C THR A 195 -8.20 -18.99 8.03
N ALA A 196 -7.46 -19.66 8.91
CA ALA A 196 -6.08 -20.08 8.67
C ALA A 196 -5.99 -21.06 7.47
N TYR A 197 -6.92 -22.02 7.39
CA TYR A 197 -7.00 -22.94 6.26
C TYR A 197 -7.23 -22.21 4.92
N GLN A 198 -8.15 -21.25 4.88
CA GLN A 198 -8.43 -20.46 3.67
C GLN A 198 -7.23 -19.62 3.23
N LEU A 199 -6.54 -18.97 4.18
CA LEU A 199 -5.32 -18.20 3.92
C LEU A 199 -4.20 -19.09 3.35
N ASN A 200 -4.06 -20.32 3.86
CA ASN A 200 -3.06 -21.27 3.41
C ASN A 200 -3.39 -21.89 2.03
N LYS A 201 -4.64 -22.29 1.79
CA LYS A 201 -5.08 -22.91 0.52
C LYS A 201 -4.93 -21.96 -0.66
N ARG A 202 -5.32 -20.69 -0.49
CA ARG A 202 -5.23 -19.68 -1.54
C ARG A 202 -3.79 -19.28 -1.91
N GLY A 203 -2.80 -19.58 -1.07
CA GLY A 203 -1.39 -19.43 -1.42
C GLY A 203 -0.94 -20.36 -2.57
N LYS A 204 -1.50 -21.57 -2.63
CA LYS A 204 -1.13 -22.57 -3.64
C LYS A 204 -1.76 -22.33 -5.02
N ALA A 205 -2.92 -21.66 -5.08
CA ALA A 205 -3.63 -21.41 -6.34
C ALA A 205 -3.02 -20.26 -7.17
N ILE A 206 -2.35 -19.30 -6.52
CA ILE A 206 -1.79 -18.11 -7.21
C ILE A 206 -0.37 -18.35 -7.71
N SER A 207 0.40 -19.24 -7.06
CA SER A 207 1.77 -19.60 -7.50
C SER A 207 1.81 -20.39 -8.81
N GLY A 208 0.66 -20.75 -9.40
CA GLY A 208 0.57 -21.56 -10.62
C GLY A 208 0.12 -20.84 -11.90
N SER A 209 -0.38 -19.59 -11.87
CA SER A 209 -1.06 -19.04 -13.07
C SER A 209 -1.02 -17.52 -13.31
N ALA A 210 -0.21 -16.72 -12.61
CA ALA A 210 -0.23 -15.26 -12.78
C ALA A 210 1.15 -14.68 -13.10
N GLY A 211 1.26 -13.99 -14.24
CA GLY A 211 2.46 -13.24 -14.62
C GLY A 211 2.76 -12.04 -13.72
N PRO A 212 3.96 -11.44 -13.84
CA PRO A 212 4.54 -10.50 -12.86
C PRO A 212 3.66 -9.28 -12.53
N GLY A 213 2.85 -8.81 -13.47
CA GLY A 213 1.99 -7.62 -13.29
C GLY A 213 0.65 -7.87 -12.57
N LYS A 214 0.14 -9.11 -12.52
CA LYS A 214 -1.17 -9.43 -11.88
C LYS A 214 -1.04 -9.86 -10.42
N GLN A 215 0.19 -9.93 -9.91
CA GLN A 215 0.49 -10.36 -8.54
C GLN A 215 0.13 -9.29 -7.49
N ALA A 216 0.10 -8.01 -7.90
CA ALA A 216 -0.12 -6.87 -7.02
C ALA A 216 -1.59 -6.54 -6.73
N GLU A 217 -2.54 -7.12 -7.47
CA GLU A 217 -3.91 -6.59 -7.55
C GLU A 217 -4.97 -7.39 -6.80
N ARG A 218 -4.68 -8.62 -6.35
CA ARG A 218 -5.67 -9.48 -5.67
C ARG A 218 -5.27 -9.74 -4.21
N LEU A 219 -5.76 -8.84 -3.35
CA LEU A 219 -5.47 -8.72 -1.93
C LEU A 219 -3.98 -8.50 -1.67
N GLN A 220 -3.56 -7.22 -1.61
CA GLN A 220 -2.24 -6.80 -1.11
C GLN A 220 -2.02 -7.18 0.36
N ILE A 221 -2.95 -7.84 1.03
CA ILE A 221 -2.80 -8.27 2.41
C ILE A 221 -1.69 -9.32 2.50
N GLU A 222 -0.61 -9.03 3.23
CA GLU A 222 0.39 -10.03 3.56
C GLU A 222 -0.26 -11.20 4.31
N ARG A 223 -0.42 -12.33 3.62
CA ARG A 223 -1.22 -13.46 4.12
C ARG A 223 -0.54 -14.24 5.23
N ALA A 224 0.80 -14.23 5.24
CA ALA A 224 1.62 -14.93 6.22
C ALA A 224 1.38 -14.46 7.66
N PRO A 225 1.46 -13.14 7.98
CA PRO A 225 1.16 -12.65 9.31
C PRO A 225 -0.30 -12.91 9.73
N LEU A 226 -1.27 -12.78 8.81
CA LEU A 226 -2.67 -13.08 9.13
C LEU A 226 -2.93 -14.57 9.36
N PHE A 227 -2.27 -15.45 8.60
CA PHE A 227 -2.32 -16.89 8.83
C PHE A 227 -1.79 -17.24 10.22
N LEU A 228 -0.64 -16.66 10.58
CA LEU A 228 -0.04 -16.86 11.89
C LEU A 228 -0.95 -16.32 13.00
N ALA A 229 -1.55 -15.14 12.81
CA ALA A 229 -2.50 -14.54 13.75
C ALA A 229 -3.73 -15.44 13.97
N ALA A 230 -4.32 -15.97 12.90
CA ALA A 230 -5.49 -16.86 13.01
C ALA A 230 -5.17 -18.13 13.81
N ILE A 231 -3.97 -18.72 13.64
CA ILE A 231 -3.53 -19.86 14.45
C ILE A 231 -3.32 -19.45 15.91
N LEU A 232 -2.64 -18.34 16.16
CA LEU A 232 -2.38 -17.84 17.51
C LEU A 232 -3.69 -17.52 18.26
N LEU A 233 -4.67 -16.95 17.57
CA LEU A 233 -6.02 -16.73 18.12
C LEU A 233 -6.69 -18.06 18.47
N ALA A 234 -6.69 -19.03 17.55
CA ALA A 234 -7.27 -20.36 17.84
C ALA A 234 -6.60 -21.02 19.06
N VAL A 235 -5.27 -20.93 19.18
CA VAL A 235 -4.53 -21.46 20.33
C VAL A 235 -4.88 -20.70 21.61
N SER A 236 -5.01 -19.36 21.57
CA SER A 236 -5.39 -18.60 22.77
C SER A 236 -6.77 -18.99 23.28
N GLU A 237 -7.75 -19.20 22.39
CA GLU A 237 -9.10 -19.61 22.78
C GLU A 237 -9.13 -20.99 23.46
N VAL A 238 -8.22 -21.92 23.11
CA VAL A 238 -8.11 -23.21 23.80
C VAL A 238 -7.78 -23.01 25.28
N TYR A 239 -6.84 -22.11 25.61
CA TYR A 239 -6.47 -21.85 27.00
C TYR A 239 -7.57 -21.11 27.77
N PHE A 240 -8.30 -20.20 27.11
CA PHE A 240 -9.45 -19.55 27.71
C PHE A 240 -10.63 -20.51 27.95
N ALA A 241 -10.75 -21.59 27.18
CA ALA A 241 -11.80 -22.60 27.36
C ALA A 241 -11.54 -23.61 28.49
N ILE A 242 -10.30 -23.76 28.95
CA ILE A 242 -9.92 -24.83 29.90
C ILE A 242 -9.56 -24.35 31.31
N TYR A 243 -9.47 -23.04 31.56
CA TYR A 243 -9.14 -22.56 32.91
C TYR A 243 -10.28 -22.83 33.90
N ALA A 244 -9.93 -23.23 35.13
CA ALA A 244 -10.94 -23.48 36.16
C ALA A 244 -11.27 -22.21 36.96
N ASP A 245 -10.25 -21.41 37.28
CA ASP A 245 -10.33 -20.19 38.08
C ASP A 245 -9.68 -19.01 37.35
N GLY A 246 -10.13 -17.78 37.62
CA GLY A 246 -9.57 -16.57 37.01
C GLY A 246 -8.09 -16.33 37.35
N ASN A 247 -7.57 -16.96 38.41
CA ASN A 247 -6.18 -16.85 38.85
C ASN A 247 -5.25 -17.92 38.23
N ASP A 248 -5.79 -18.83 37.41
CA ASP A 248 -5.05 -19.92 36.79
C ASP A 248 -4.02 -19.40 35.77
N VAL A 249 -2.85 -20.03 35.73
CA VAL A 249 -1.77 -19.70 34.78
C VAL A 249 -2.23 -19.77 33.32
N PHE A 250 -3.24 -20.59 33.01
CA PHE A 250 -3.80 -20.68 31.66
C PHE A 250 -4.38 -19.36 31.15
N VAL A 251 -4.94 -18.52 32.03
CA VAL A 251 -5.43 -17.19 31.66
C VAL A 251 -4.27 -16.34 31.14
N ALA A 252 -3.13 -16.34 31.85
CA ALA A 252 -1.93 -15.62 31.43
C ALA A 252 -1.36 -16.17 30.12
N ILE A 253 -1.31 -17.50 29.95
CA ILE A 253 -0.85 -18.15 28.70
C ILE A 253 -1.75 -17.74 27.52
N GLY A 254 -3.07 -17.77 27.70
CA GLY A 254 -4.03 -17.32 26.70
C GLY A 254 -3.79 -15.88 26.26
N HIS A 255 -3.57 -14.96 27.22
CA HIS A 255 -3.24 -13.57 26.92
C HIS A 255 -1.90 -13.40 26.18
N VAL A 256 -0.89 -14.21 26.49
CA VAL A 256 0.39 -14.18 25.75
C VAL A 256 0.19 -14.56 24.29
N PHE A 257 -0.56 -15.63 24.01
CA PHE A 257 -0.88 -16.02 22.63
C PHE A 257 -1.73 -14.96 21.90
N GLN A 258 -2.70 -14.35 22.59
CA GLN A 258 -3.45 -13.19 22.08
C GLN A 258 -2.54 -12.03 21.71
N LEU A 259 -1.60 -11.66 22.58
CA LEU A 259 -0.66 -10.57 22.33
C LEU A 259 0.21 -10.86 21.11
N MET A 260 0.72 -12.10 21.00
CA MET A 260 1.45 -12.54 19.81
C MET A 260 0.60 -12.45 18.55
N ALA A 261 -0.69 -12.79 18.62
CA ALA A 261 -1.62 -12.65 17.50
C ALA A 261 -1.81 -11.18 17.10
N ALA A 262 -1.96 -10.29 18.08
CA ALA A 262 -2.09 -8.85 17.85
C ALA A 262 -0.83 -8.27 17.17
N ILE A 263 0.36 -8.68 17.60
CA ILE A 263 1.63 -8.29 16.96
C ILE A 263 1.70 -8.81 15.52
N ALA A 264 1.27 -10.05 15.26
CA ALA A 264 1.23 -10.62 13.92
C ALA A 264 0.27 -9.82 13.01
N ILE A 265 -0.92 -9.50 13.49
CA ILE A 265 -1.89 -8.64 12.79
C ILE A 265 -1.26 -7.27 12.47
N TYR A 266 -0.68 -6.61 13.48
CA TYR A 266 -0.07 -5.30 13.32
C TYR A 266 1.04 -5.30 12.27
N ARG A 267 1.93 -6.29 12.31
CA ARG A 267 2.99 -6.46 11.30
C ARG A 267 2.42 -6.65 9.90
N GLY A 268 1.38 -7.48 9.78
CA GLY A 268 0.68 -7.66 8.51
C GLY A 268 0.09 -6.34 8.02
N MET A 269 -0.55 -5.57 8.89
CA MET A 269 -1.17 -4.30 8.49
C MET A 269 -0.17 -3.24 8.11
N VAL A 270 0.90 -3.05 8.89
CA VAL A 270 1.94 -2.08 8.59
C VAL A 270 2.65 -2.41 7.27
N SER A 271 2.91 -3.68 6.98
CA SER A 271 3.58 -4.04 5.72
C SER A 271 2.76 -3.65 4.49
N VAL A 272 1.45 -3.86 4.56
CA VAL A 272 0.51 -3.62 3.46
C VAL A 272 0.23 -2.13 3.28
N ASN A 273 0.07 -1.43 4.41
CA ASN A 273 -0.39 -0.05 4.42
C ASN A 273 0.76 0.98 4.38
N ILE A 274 2.00 0.58 4.67
CA ILE A 274 3.14 1.48 4.75
C ILE A 274 4.30 0.98 3.89
N HIS A 275 4.81 -0.23 4.16
CA HIS A 275 6.05 -0.68 3.53
C HIS A 275 5.90 -0.94 2.02
N THR A 276 4.82 -1.59 1.62
CA THR A 276 4.53 -1.90 0.21
C THR A 276 4.36 -0.64 -0.64
N PRO A 277 3.46 0.31 -0.31
CA PRO A 277 3.31 1.52 -1.10
C PRO A 277 4.58 2.38 -1.12
N TYR A 278 5.32 2.45 -0.01
CA TYR A 278 6.58 3.19 0.04
C TYR A 278 7.65 2.56 -0.87
N ALA A 279 7.77 1.23 -0.91
CA ALA A 279 8.70 0.55 -1.80
C ALA A 279 8.36 0.79 -3.27
N SER A 280 7.08 0.70 -3.65
CA SER A 280 6.64 0.99 -5.02
C SER A 280 6.87 2.45 -5.41
N LEU A 281 6.69 3.39 -4.47
CA LEU A 281 6.99 4.80 -4.69
C LEU A 281 8.49 5.04 -4.91
N ALA A 282 9.34 4.43 -4.09
CA ALA A 282 10.80 4.53 -4.24
C ALA A 282 11.28 3.96 -5.58
N GLU A 283 10.73 2.82 -6.00
CA GLU A 283 11.02 2.23 -7.32
C GLU A 283 10.59 3.14 -8.47
N THR A 284 9.36 3.68 -8.40
CA THR A 284 8.85 4.62 -9.42
C THR A 284 9.69 5.88 -9.49
N SER A 285 10.11 6.43 -8.35
CA SER A 285 10.97 7.60 -8.27
C SER A 285 12.36 7.33 -8.89
N GLN A 286 12.95 6.16 -8.64
CA GLN A 286 14.22 5.77 -9.27
C GLN A 286 14.09 5.59 -10.78
N ASN A 287 13.01 4.96 -11.25
CA ASN A 287 12.77 4.79 -12.68
C ASN A 287 12.59 6.15 -13.38
N LEU A 288 11.87 7.09 -12.76
CA LEU A 288 11.74 8.46 -13.28
C LEU A 288 13.09 9.19 -13.35
N ALA A 289 13.92 9.05 -12.31
CA ALA A 289 15.25 9.65 -12.31
C ALA A 289 16.14 9.09 -13.43
N ARG A 290 16.11 7.77 -13.65
CA ARG A 290 16.84 7.11 -14.74
C ARG A 290 16.35 7.59 -16.12
N SER A 291 15.03 7.62 -16.33
CA SER A 291 14.48 8.10 -17.61
C SER A 291 14.80 9.57 -17.87
N ALA A 292 14.83 10.42 -16.82
CA ALA A 292 15.26 11.81 -16.95
C ALA A 292 16.74 11.93 -17.34
N GLU A 293 17.61 11.10 -16.76
CA GLU A 293 19.03 11.05 -17.10
C GLU A 293 19.26 10.55 -18.54
N GLU A 294 18.60 9.47 -18.95
CA GLU A 294 18.64 8.94 -20.31
C GLU A 294 18.20 9.99 -21.35
N LEU A 295 17.10 10.71 -21.07
CA LEU A 295 16.63 11.81 -21.90
C LEU A 295 17.65 12.96 -21.97
N SER A 296 18.33 13.27 -20.86
CA SER A 296 19.39 14.30 -20.84
C SER A 296 20.57 13.90 -21.72
N ILE A 297 21.05 12.66 -21.59
CA ILE A 297 22.17 12.13 -22.38
C ILE A 297 21.82 12.11 -23.88
N GLU A 298 20.62 11.65 -24.23
CA GLU A 298 20.19 11.60 -25.64
C GLU A 298 20.04 13.01 -26.22
N ARG A 299 19.54 13.97 -25.44
CA ARG A 299 19.46 15.38 -25.84
C ARG A 299 20.86 15.97 -26.09
N GLU A 300 21.82 15.73 -25.21
CA GLU A 300 23.21 16.17 -25.39
C GLU A 300 23.87 15.50 -26.60
N ARG A 301 23.57 14.22 -26.85
CA ARG A 301 24.07 13.50 -28.01
C ARG A 301 23.52 14.08 -29.31
N LEU A 302 22.22 14.34 -29.38
CA LEU A 302 21.57 14.99 -30.51
C LEU A 302 22.13 16.40 -30.75
N SER A 303 22.29 17.20 -29.69
CA SER A 303 22.91 18.53 -29.80
C SER A 303 24.31 18.44 -30.41
N ARG A 304 25.17 17.56 -29.88
CA ARG A 304 26.53 17.37 -30.41
C ARG A 304 26.55 16.89 -31.87
N MET A 305 25.62 16.02 -32.27
CA MET A 305 25.50 15.58 -33.67
C MET A 305 25.11 16.74 -34.59
N ILE A 306 24.17 17.58 -34.15
CA ILE A 306 23.74 18.78 -34.89
C ILE A 306 24.89 19.79 -34.99
N ASP A 307 25.59 20.04 -33.88
CA ASP A 307 26.67 21.03 -33.79
C ASP A 307 27.90 20.65 -34.63
N THR A 308 28.15 19.34 -34.81
CA THR A 308 29.28 18.81 -35.59
C THR A 308 28.94 18.50 -37.04
N ALA A 309 27.67 18.63 -37.45
CA ALA A 309 27.26 18.41 -38.83
C ALA A 309 27.91 19.43 -39.78
N ILE A 310 28.46 18.93 -40.89
CA ILE A 310 29.10 19.76 -41.93
C ILE A 310 28.06 20.56 -42.71
N ASP A 311 26.88 19.99 -42.92
CA ASP A 311 25.78 20.67 -43.59
C ASP A 311 25.15 21.71 -42.65
N GLY A 312 24.77 22.87 -43.22
CA GLY A 312 24.03 23.89 -42.48
C GLY A 312 22.61 23.44 -42.17
N ILE A 313 22.27 23.39 -40.88
CA ILE A 313 20.95 23.01 -40.36
C ILE A 313 20.28 24.25 -39.75
N ILE A 314 19.10 24.60 -40.25
CA ILE A 314 18.21 25.63 -39.69
C ILE A 314 16.82 25.01 -39.51
N THR A 315 16.26 25.11 -38.31
CA THR A 315 14.86 24.76 -38.03
C THR A 315 14.07 26.00 -37.68
N ILE A 316 12.86 26.12 -38.21
CA ILE A 316 11.95 27.24 -37.97
C ILE A 316 10.64 26.76 -37.32
N ASN A 317 9.99 27.64 -36.56
CA ASN A 317 8.63 27.43 -36.07
C ASN A 317 7.56 27.83 -37.12
N GLU A 318 6.28 27.72 -36.75
CA GLU A 318 5.13 28.09 -37.60
C GLU A 318 5.14 29.57 -38.03
N SER A 319 5.73 30.44 -37.21
CA SER A 319 5.89 31.88 -37.49
C SER A 319 7.18 32.18 -38.27
N GLN A 320 7.86 31.16 -38.80
CA GLN A 320 9.13 31.26 -39.53
C GLN A 320 10.28 31.89 -38.71
N SER A 321 10.20 31.81 -37.38
CA SER A 321 11.30 32.18 -36.49
C SER A 321 12.25 30.99 -36.31
N ILE A 322 13.55 31.24 -36.35
CA ILE A 322 14.59 30.21 -36.20
C ILE A 322 14.59 29.70 -34.75
N ILE A 323 14.40 28.41 -34.57
CA ILE A 323 14.38 27.73 -33.26
C ILE A 323 15.58 26.81 -33.05
N LEU A 324 16.33 26.52 -34.10
CA LEU A 324 17.60 25.79 -34.05
C LEU A 324 18.46 26.23 -35.23
N VAL A 325 19.74 26.51 -34.95
CA VAL A 325 20.77 26.77 -35.96
C VAL A 325 22.07 26.11 -35.51
N ASN A 326 22.72 25.35 -36.40
CA ASN A 326 24.03 24.76 -36.12
C ASN A 326 25.19 25.68 -36.57
N PRO A 327 26.43 25.47 -36.08
CA PRO A 327 27.58 26.30 -36.44
C PRO A 327 27.89 26.35 -37.94
N ALA A 328 27.66 25.25 -38.67
CA ALA A 328 27.88 25.22 -40.12
C ALA A 328 26.92 26.16 -40.88
N ALA A 329 25.66 26.24 -40.47
CA ALA A 329 24.70 27.20 -41.04
C ALA A 329 25.10 28.64 -40.72
N ALA A 330 25.43 28.93 -39.45
CA ALA A 330 25.87 30.24 -39.01
C ALA A 330 27.09 30.73 -39.82
N ALA A 331 28.11 29.87 -39.96
CA ALA A 331 29.30 30.14 -40.76
C ALA A 331 28.99 30.33 -42.26
N THR A 332 28.05 29.58 -42.82
CA THR A 332 27.64 29.70 -44.23
C THR A 332 26.99 31.06 -44.52
N PHE A 333 26.18 31.57 -43.59
CA PHE A 333 25.51 32.87 -43.73
C PHE A 333 26.32 34.05 -43.15
N GLY A 334 27.41 33.77 -42.43
CA GLY A 334 28.30 34.79 -41.86
C GLY A 334 27.76 35.47 -40.59
N TYR A 335 26.92 34.77 -39.82
CA TYR A 335 26.37 35.24 -38.54
C TYR A 335 26.89 34.39 -37.38
N GLU A 336 26.83 34.90 -36.17
CA GLU A 336 26.97 34.08 -34.96
C GLU A 336 25.67 33.31 -34.69
N VAL A 337 25.77 32.18 -33.99
CA VAL A 337 24.61 31.33 -33.65
C VAL A 337 23.58 32.14 -32.85
N ASP A 338 24.04 32.92 -31.87
CA ASP A 338 23.19 33.72 -30.99
C ASP A 338 22.44 34.83 -31.74
N ASP A 339 22.98 35.35 -32.84
CA ASP A 339 22.34 36.38 -33.67
C ASP A 339 21.18 35.82 -34.52
N LEU A 340 21.23 34.51 -34.83
CA LEU A 340 20.22 33.83 -35.64
C LEU A 340 19.11 33.19 -34.79
N MET A 341 19.41 32.80 -33.55
CA MET A 341 18.43 32.18 -32.66
C MET A 341 17.26 33.14 -32.36
N GLY A 342 16.03 32.70 -32.61
CA GLY A 342 14.81 33.51 -32.44
C GLY A 342 14.56 34.55 -33.53
N ALA A 343 15.51 34.80 -34.43
CA ALA A 343 15.34 35.74 -35.53
C ALA A 343 14.41 35.17 -36.62
N SER A 344 13.83 36.05 -37.45
CA SER A 344 13.06 35.64 -38.63
C SER A 344 13.98 34.99 -39.68
N LEU A 345 13.51 33.92 -40.32
CA LEU A 345 14.20 33.28 -41.44
C LEU A 345 14.56 34.26 -42.57
N ASP A 346 13.83 35.36 -42.70
CA ASP A 346 14.09 36.42 -43.69
C ASP A 346 15.50 37.03 -43.60
N LEU A 347 16.15 36.95 -42.43
CA LEU A 347 17.49 37.51 -42.21
C LEU A 347 18.56 36.83 -43.09
N VAL A 348 18.43 35.51 -43.30
CA VAL A 348 19.38 34.71 -44.10
C VAL A 348 18.96 34.60 -45.58
N LEU A 349 17.81 35.21 -45.94
CA LEU A 349 17.27 35.22 -47.29
C LEU A 349 17.53 36.57 -47.99
N PRO A 350 17.90 36.56 -49.29
CA PRO A 350 17.99 37.77 -50.09
C PRO A 350 16.65 38.51 -50.17
N GLU A 351 16.69 39.84 -50.13
CA GLU A 351 15.51 40.70 -50.03
C GLU A 351 14.46 40.45 -51.12
N ARG A 352 14.92 40.17 -52.35
CA ARG A 352 14.06 39.82 -53.49
C ARG A 352 13.24 38.52 -53.30
N HIS A 353 13.66 37.62 -52.41
CA HIS A 353 13.05 36.30 -52.24
C HIS A 353 12.25 36.16 -50.94
N ARG A 354 12.38 37.06 -49.96
CA ARG A 354 11.66 37.03 -48.66
C ARG A 354 10.15 36.85 -48.82
N LYS A 355 9.51 37.72 -49.62
CA LYS A 355 8.05 37.69 -49.87
C LYS A 355 7.54 36.41 -50.56
N VAL A 356 8.35 35.82 -51.43
CA VAL A 356 7.96 34.62 -52.20
C VAL A 356 8.24 33.36 -51.38
N HIS A 357 9.33 33.35 -50.62
CA HIS A 357 9.73 32.19 -49.84
C HIS A 357 8.77 31.91 -48.68
N GLY A 358 8.27 32.95 -48.00
CA GLY A 358 7.27 32.77 -46.95
C GLY A 358 6.01 32.04 -47.43
N LYS A 359 5.54 32.33 -48.65
CA LYS A 359 4.42 31.61 -49.29
C LYS A 359 4.76 30.16 -49.61
N HIS A 360 5.99 29.87 -50.05
CA HIS A 360 6.43 28.49 -50.32
C HIS A 360 6.52 27.64 -49.04
N VAL A 361 6.92 28.22 -47.91
CA VAL A 361 6.96 27.53 -46.61
C VAL A 361 5.54 27.20 -46.15
N GLN A 362 4.63 28.17 -46.24
CA GLN A 362 3.22 27.98 -45.88
C GLN A 362 2.55 26.91 -46.75
N GLN A 363 2.71 27.01 -48.07
CA GLN A 363 2.15 26.04 -49.02
C GLN A 363 2.73 24.63 -48.82
N PHE A 364 4.01 24.51 -48.43
CA PHE A 364 4.61 23.22 -48.11
C PHE A 364 4.08 22.64 -46.78
N GLY A 365 3.81 23.49 -45.79
CA GLY A 365 3.12 23.05 -44.57
C GLY A 365 1.70 22.53 -44.83
N GLU A 366 1.00 23.14 -45.79
CA GLU A 366 -0.37 22.75 -46.19
C GLU A 366 -0.41 21.45 -47.02
N THR A 367 0.66 21.07 -47.71
CA THR A 367 0.67 19.85 -48.55
C THR A 367 0.87 18.56 -47.74
N GLY A 368 1.35 18.65 -46.50
CA GLY A 368 1.63 17.50 -45.64
C GLY A 368 2.84 16.65 -46.07
N GLU A 369 3.63 17.12 -47.05
CA GLU A 369 4.84 16.43 -47.50
C GLU A 369 5.98 16.62 -46.50
N THR A 370 6.70 15.55 -46.15
CA THR A 370 7.74 15.58 -45.10
C THR A 370 9.14 15.88 -45.60
N ARG A 371 9.40 15.78 -46.91
CA ARG A 371 10.72 16.03 -47.49
C ARG A 371 10.61 16.61 -48.90
N ARG A 372 11.30 17.73 -49.12
CA ARG A 372 11.47 18.36 -50.44
C ARG A 372 12.96 18.65 -50.67
N LYS A 373 13.46 18.29 -51.85
CA LYS A 373 14.81 18.72 -52.27
C LYS A 373 14.76 20.22 -52.61
N MET A 374 15.38 21.06 -51.79
CA MET A 374 15.57 22.47 -52.11
C MET A 374 16.65 22.55 -53.20
N GLY A 375 16.31 23.07 -54.39
CA GLY A 375 17.30 23.31 -55.45
C GLY A 375 17.15 22.50 -56.75
N GLY A 376 16.07 21.74 -56.97
CA GLY A 376 15.82 21.11 -58.27
C GLY A 376 15.57 22.10 -59.43
N THR A 377 15.11 23.32 -59.12
CA THR A 377 14.82 24.37 -60.14
C THR A 377 14.93 25.80 -59.59
N LEU A 378 15.55 26.02 -58.43
CA LEU A 378 15.75 27.38 -57.89
C LEU A 378 17.19 27.51 -57.38
N MET A 379 18.00 28.35 -58.03
CA MET A 379 19.33 28.70 -57.53
C MET A 379 19.19 29.25 -56.10
N ILE A 380 19.87 28.62 -55.16
CA ILE A 380 19.96 29.09 -53.77
C ILE A 380 20.86 30.32 -53.78
N PHE A 381 20.28 31.49 -53.54
CA PHE A 381 21.02 32.74 -53.34
C PHE A 381 21.11 32.98 -51.84
N MET A 382 22.33 33.02 -51.32
CA MET A 382 22.62 33.37 -49.93
C MET A 382 22.87 34.89 -49.83
N SER A 383 22.40 35.53 -48.76
CA SER A 383 22.79 36.90 -48.43
C SER A 383 23.83 36.84 -47.30
N PRO A 384 25.12 37.13 -47.54
CA PRO A 384 26.10 37.23 -46.46
C PRO A 384 25.78 38.43 -45.55
N ALA A 385 26.19 38.35 -44.28
CA ALA A 385 26.07 39.45 -43.32
C ALA A 385 26.64 40.76 -43.89
N SER A 386 25.93 41.88 -43.67
CA SER A 386 26.28 43.21 -44.17
C SER A 386 27.37 43.94 -43.35
N ASN A 387 28.08 43.23 -42.46
CA ASN A 387 29.08 43.81 -41.55
C ASN A 387 30.45 43.98 -42.27
N PRO A 388 31.12 45.15 -42.24
CA PRO A 388 32.24 45.44 -43.13
C PRO A 388 33.58 44.73 -42.83
N MET A 389 33.62 43.78 -41.89
CA MET A 389 34.87 43.18 -41.39
C MET A 389 35.22 41.79 -41.97
N VAL A 390 34.41 41.20 -42.85
CA VAL A 390 34.75 39.92 -43.51
C VAL A 390 34.99 40.15 -45.00
N LYS A 391 36.23 40.51 -45.36
CA LYS A 391 36.66 40.58 -46.75
C LYS A 391 37.12 39.20 -47.23
N ASN A 392 36.52 38.78 -48.35
CA ASN A 392 36.83 37.63 -49.21
C ASN A 392 36.09 36.31 -48.90
N PHE A 393 34.85 36.21 -49.39
CA PHE A 393 34.24 34.94 -49.79
C PHE A 393 33.88 34.98 -51.29
N PRO A 394 34.21 33.95 -52.10
CA PRO A 394 33.88 33.92 -53.52
C PRO A 394 32.38 33.75 -53.72
N SER A 395 31.80 34.54 -54.63
CA SER A 395 30.37 34.58 -54.97
C SER A 395 29.81 33.34 -55.70
N ARG A 396 30.57 32.22 -55.71
CA ARG A 396 30.17 30.93 -56.30
C ARG A 396 30.78 29.77 -55.51
N LEU A 397 29.93 29.01 -54.81
CA LEU A 397 30.24 27.67 -54.35
C LEU A 397 29.69 26.67 -55.39
N GLN A 398 30.60 26.02 -56.14
CA GLN A 398 30.27 24.86 -56.96
C GLN A 398 30.37 23.61 -56.09
N PHE A 399 29.26 22.90 -55.90
CA PHE A 399 29.27 21.57 -55.30
C PHE A 399 29.62 20.53 -56.37
N PRO A 400 30.60 19.63 -56.15
CA PRO A 400 30.77 18.46 -56.99
C PRO A 400 29.63 17.47 -56.74
N ALA A 401 29.06 16.94 -57.81
CA ALA A 401 28.05 15.89 -57.73
C ALA A 401 28.72 14.58 -57.24
N ARG A 402 28.21 14.02 -56.14
CA ARG A 402 28.20 12.58 -55.88
C ARG A 402 26.85 12.18 -55.31
#